data_AF-A0A1F6DAK4-F1
#
_entry.id   AF-A0A1F6DAK4-F1
#
_cell.length_a   1.000
_cell.length_b   1.000
_cell.length_c   1.000
_cell.angle_alpha   90.00
_cell.angle_beta   90.00
_cell.angle_gamma   90.00
#
_symmetry.space_group_name_H-M   'P 1'
#
loop_
_entity.id
_entity.type
_entity.pdbx_description
1 polymer ?
#
loop_
_entity_poly.entity_id
_entity_poly.type
_entity_poly.pdbx_seq_one_letter_code
_entity_poly.pdbx_strand_id
1 'polypeptide(L)'
;MTTILDPELDKQLIARLKELPKVVRDAIESADIAQKLRELANTHKLHVDQWQKLENEVMLALLGFQPVEELPQNIKKEIGVTDETAAALAADISRVVFEPIRQELERELEHPEAKTEEVSGVETARSQILQDATPADPGAPPPAPPLPPPLPVQPATPPAPPQTEKAVRGPASGAYKSGEPSATRKDIHDDPYREPPA
;
A
#
# COMPACT_ATOMS: atom_id res chain seq x y z
N MET A 1 10.17 -5.56 27.39
CA MET A 1 9.38 -5.33 26.17
C MET A 1 8.24 -6.33 26.23
N THR A 2 7.11 -5.93 26.81
CA THR A 2 5.96 -6.81 27.02
C THR A 2 5.06 -6.67 25.79
N THR A 3 5.19 -7.62 24.87
CA THR A 3 4.28 -7.79 23.74
C THR A 3 2.91 -8.19 24.29
N ILE A 4 1.94 -7.28 24.19
CA ILE A 4 0.50 -7.55 24.43
C ILE A 4 -0.18 -7.72 23.06
N LEU A 5 0.50 -8.36 22.10
CA LEU A 5 -0.13 -8.83 20.87
C LEU A 5 -0.76 -10.19 21.17
N ASP A 6 -1.92 -10.44 20.56
CA ASP A 6 -2.63 -11.70 20.67
C ASP A 6 -1.69 -12.87 20.37
N PRO A 7 -1.62 -13.91 21.22
CA PRO A 7 -0.69 -15.03 21.03
C PRO A 7 -0.92 -15.82 19.73
N GLU A 8 -2.06 -15.62 19.08
CA GLU A 8 -2.36 -16.16 17.75
C GLU A 8 -1.69 -15.33 16.64
N LEU A 9 -1.64 -14.00 16.79
CA LEU A 9 -1.01 -13.12 15.81
C LEU A 9 0.52 -13.35 15.78
N ASP A 10 1.16 -13.44 16.95
CA ASP A 10 2.59 -13.77 17.03
C ASP A 10 2.93 -15.09 16.33
N LYS A 11 2.08 -16.12 16.48
CA LYS A 11 2.26 -17.40 15.79
C LYS A 11 2.19 -17.24 14.27
N GLN A 12 1.25 -16.43 13.77
CA GLN A 12 1.11 -16.18 12.34
C GLN A 12 2.30 -15.38 11.79
N LEU A 13 2.79 -14.38 12.52
CA LEU A 13 3.99 -13.62 12.15
C LEU A 13 5.21 -14.54 12.08
N ILE A 14 5.42 -15.40 13.07
CA ILE A 14 6.52 -16.37 13.09
C ILE A 14 6.38 -17.40 11.96
N ALA A 15 5.16 -17.85 11.66
CA ALA A 15 4.91 -18.76 10.55
C ALA A 15 5.30 -18.12 9.22
N ARG A 16 4.84 -16.89 8.95
CA ARG A 16 5.23 -16.15 7.73
C ARG A 16 6.73 -15.91 7.66
N LEU A 17 7.34 -15.49 8.77
CA LEU A 17 8.78 -15.27 8.81
C LEU A 17 9.53 -16.54 8.40
N LYS A 18 9.10 -17.73 8.84
CA LYS A 18 9.74 -19.00 8.45
C LYS A 18 9.59 -19.34 6.97
N GLU A 19 8.49 -18.95 6.35
CA GLU A 19 8.23 -19.16 4.91
C GLU A 19 9.10 -18.26 4.02
N LEU A 20 9.62 -17.15 4.55
CA LEU A 20 10.44 -16.21 3.78
C LEU A 20 11.86 -16.74 3.50
N PRO A 21 12.47 -16.33 2.36
CA PRO A 21 13.86 -16.63 2.04
C PRO A 21 14.83 -16.17 3.13
N LYS A 22 15.94 -16.90 3.30
CA LYS A 22 16.95 -16.61 4.34
C LYS A 22 17.41 -15.16 4.34
N VAL A 23 17.64 -14.60 3.16
CA VAL A 23 18.01 -13.19 2.95
C VAL A 23 17.03 -12.23 3.60
N VAL A 24 15.73 -12.42 3.35
CA VAL A 24 14.69 -11.55 3.86
C VAL A 24 14.56 -11.70 5.38
N ARG A 25 14.70 -12.93 5.89
CA ARG A 25 14.68 -13.18 7.34
C ARG A 25 15.83 -12.50 8.06
N ASP A 26 17.05 -12.66 7.53
CA ASP A 26 18.26 -12.05 8.10
C ASP A 26 18.14 -10.52 8.08
N ALA A 27 17.63 -9.95 6.99
CA ALA A 27 17.35 -8.52 6.92
C ALA A 27 16.35 -8.07 8.00
N ILE A 28 15.24 -8.80 8.20
CA ILE A 28 14.22 -8.50 9.23
C ILE A 28 14.79 -8.64 10.65
N GLU A 29 15.59 -9.67 10.92
CA GLU A 29 16.21 -9.93 12.22
C GLU A 29 17.39 -8.99 12.52
N SER A 30 17.94 -8.34 11.48
CA SER A 30 19.06 -7.40 11.64
C SER A 30 18.63 -6.12 12.36
N ALA A 31 19.51 -5.61 13.23
CA ALA A 31 19.31 -4.32 13.90
C ALA A 31 19.30 -3.12 12.92
N ASP A 32 19.68 -3.33 11.66
CA ASP A 32 19.84 -2.30 10.64
C ASP A 32 18.50 -1.68 10.23
N ILE A 33 17.43 -2.47 10.09
CA ILE A 33 16.10 -1.97 9.71
C ILE A 33 15.52 -1.08 10.82
N ALA A 34 15.57 -1.55 12.07
CA ALA A 34 15.07 -0.77 13.22
C ALA A 34 15.84 0.55 13.36
N GLN A 35 17.16 0.54 13.15
CA GLN A 35 17.98 1.76 13.17
C GLN A 35 17.59 2.71 12.03
N LYS A 36 17.48 2.21 10.80
CA LYS A 36 17.07 3.00 9.61
C LYS A 36 15.70 3.63 9.78
N LEU A 37 14.71 2.86 10.25
CA LEU A 37 13.37 3.38 10.53
C LEU A 37 13.39 4.46 11.62
N ARG A 38 14.27 4.32 12.62
CA ARG A 38 14.44 5.35 13.66
C ARG A 38 15.06 6.63 13.10
N GLU A 39 16.03 6.53 12.21
CA GLU A 39 16.61 7.67 11.51
C GLU A 39 15.58 8.40 10.63
N LEU A 40 14.73 7.64 9.93
CA LEU A 40 13.61 8.20 9.16
C LEU A 40 12.58 8.88 10.07
N ALA A 41 12.22 8.27 11.20
CA ALA A 41 11.31 8.87 12.17
C ALA A 41 11.84 10.22 12.70
N ASN A 42 13.13 10.31 12.98
CA ASN A 42 13.77 11.57 13.38
C ASN A 42 13.73 12.62 12.26
N THR A 43 14.01 12.20 11.02
CA THR A 43 14.01 13.07 9.84
C THR A 43 12.63 13.68 9.58
N HIS A 44 11.59 12.87 9.70
CA HIS A 44 10.19 13.29 9.54
C HIS A 44 9.55 13.83 10.82
N LYS A 45 10.33 13.98 11.91
CA LYS A 45 9.87 14.49 13.22
C LYS A 45 8.67 13.73 13.79
N LEU A 46 8.65 12.42 13.61
CA LEU A 46 7.62 11.55 14.19
C LEU A 46 7.79 11.46 15.70
N HIS A 47 6.66 11.42 16.42
CA HIS A 47 6.64 11.13 17.84
C HIS A 47 6.97 9.66 18.14
N VAL A 48 7.33 9.34 19.39
CA VAL A 48 7.67 7.96 19.79
C VAL A 48 6.51 6.99 19.51
N ASP A 49 5.28 7.35 19.85
CA ASP A 49 4.10 6.53 19.54
C ASP A 49 3.90 6.33 18.02
N GLN A 50 4.20 7.35 17.21
CA GLN A 50 4.08 7.28 15.76
C GLN A 50 5.15 6.39 15.13
N TRP A 51 6.37 6.48 15.64
CA TRP A 51 7.50 5.65 15.25
C TRP A 51 7.19 4.16 15.50
N GLN A 52 6.64 3.83 16.68
CA GLN A 52 6.31 2.43 17.00
C GLN A 52 5.23 1.87 16.07
N LYS A 53 4.24 2.69 15.70
CA LYS A 53 3.23 2.29 14.72
C LYS A 53 3.82 2.12 13.32
N LEU A 54 4.74 3.00 12.92
CA LEU A 54 5.44 2.87 11.64
C LEU A 54 6.19 1.55 11.54
N GLU A 55 6.91 1.19 12.61
CA GLU A 55 7.66 -0.07 12.67
C GLU A 55 6.72 -1.28 12.48
N ASN A 56 5.56 -1.27 13.13
CA ASN A 56 4.56 -2.33 12.96
C ASN A 56 4.04 -2.42 11.52
N GLU A 57 3.65 -1.29 10.91
CA GLU A 57 3.14 -1.29 9.52
C GLU A 57 4.20 -1.75 8.53
N VAL A 58 5.45 -1.32 8.70
CA VAL A 58 6.56 -1.78 7.85
C VAL A 58 6.83 -3.27 8.07
N MET A 59 6.76 -3.76 9.30
CA MET A 59 6.92 -5.19 9.60
C MET A 59 5.83 -6.03 8.94
N LEU A 60 4.56 -5.58 9.00
CA LEU A 60 3.44 -6.25 8.35
C LEU A 60 3.58 -6.27 6.83
N ALA A 61 4.09 -5.19 6.24
CA ALA A 61 4.38 -5.12 4.82
C ALA A 61 5.55 -6.02 4.40
N LEU A 62 6.63 -6.08 5.19
CA LEU A 62 7.78 -6.98 4.95
C LEU A 62 7.39 -8.46 5.03
N LEU A 63 6.50 -8.80 5.96
CA LEU A 63 5.97 -10.16 6.12
C LEU A 63 4.88 -10.51 5.09
N GLY A 64 4.47 -9.56 4.24
CA GLY A 64 3.47 -9.76 3.20
C GLY A 64 2.03 -9.83 3.69
N PHE A 65 1.73 -9.39 4.92
CA PHE A 65 0.35 -9.25 5.40
C PHE A 65 -0.35 -8.03 4.84
N GLN A 66 0.41 -7.00 4.48
CA GLN A 66 -0.08 -5.80 3.82
C GLN A 66 0.68 -5.58 2.49
N PRO A 67 0.01 -5.18 1.42
CA PRO A 67 0.69 -4.82 0.18
C PRO A 67 1.46 -3.50 0.36
N VAL A 68 2.70 -3.47 -0.15
CA VAL A 68 3.58 -2.28 -0.06
C VAL A 68 2.97 -1.06 -0.79
N GLU A 69 2.11 -1.29 -1.78
CA GLU A 69 1.38 -0.25 -2.51
C GLU A 69 0.40 0.53 -1.63
N GLU A 70 -0.13 -0.12 -0.57
CA GLU A 70 -1.06 0.52 0.38
C GLU A 70 -0.33 1.14 1.59
N LEU A 71 0.99 0.96 1.70
CA LEU A 71 1.81 1.53 2.76
C LEU A 71 1.56 3.04 3.00
N PRO A 72 1.51 3.94 2.00
CA PRO A 72 1.22 5.36 2.25
C PRO A 72 -0.17 5.57 2.85
N GLN A 73 -1.17 4.80 2.42
CA GLN A 73 -2.52 4.88 2.95
C GLN A 73 -2.58 4.38 4.40
N ASN A 74 -1.88 3.30 4.70
CA ASN A 74 -1.82 2.70 6.03
C ASN A 74 -1.07 3.61 7.01
N ILE A 75 0.07 4.18 6.59
CA ILE A 75 0.82 5.20 7.34
C ILE A 75 -0.09 6.38 7.69
N LYS A 76 -0.86 6.90 6.72
CA LYS A 76 -1.79 8.00 6.98
C LYS A 76 -2.85 7.63 8.02
N LYS A 77 -3.44 6.44 7.92
CA LYS A 77 -4.51 5.95 8.81
C LYS A 77 -4.02 5.67 10.23
N GLU A 78 -2.95 4.89 10.37
CA GLU A 78 -2.48 4.39 11.67
C GLU A 78 -1.66 5.44 12.44
N ILE A 79 -0.85 6.21 11.72
CA ILE A 79 0.11 7.16 12.31
C ILE A 79 -0.51 8.56 12.43
N GLY A 80 -1.55 8.86 11.64
CA GLY A 80 -2.30 10.11 11.71
C GLY A 80 -1.52 11.30 11.13
N VAL A 81 -0.70 11.07 10.10
CA VAL A 81 0.09 12.11 9.43
C VAL A 81 -0.63 12.69 8.20
N THR A 82 -0.13 13.81 7.67
CA THR A 82 -0.67 14.39 6.44
C THR A 82 -0.38 13.50 5.23
N ASP A 83 -1.17 13.66 4.17
CA ASP A 83 -1.01 12.89 2.92
C ASP A 83 0.39 13.04 2.31
N GLU A 84 0.90 14.27 2.29
CA GLU A 84 2.23 14.59 1.79
C GLU A 84 3.33 13.92 2.63
N THR A 85 3.22 13.97 3.95
CA THR A 85 4.17 13.30 4.86
C THR A 85 4.10 11.79 4.72
N ALA A 86 2.91 11.21 4.56
CA ALA A 86 2.72 9.77 4.37
C ALA A 86 3.37 9.28 3.08
N ALA A 87 3.15 10.00 1.97
CA ALA A 87 3.75 9.68 0.68
C ALA A 87 5.29 9.80 0.72
N ALA A 88 5.81 10.85 1.34
CA ALA A 88 7.25 11.03 1.52
C ALA A 88 7.88 9.91 2.37
N LEU A 89 7.26 9.58 3.51
CA LEU A 89 7.70 8.47 4.37
C LEU A 89 7.70 7.14 3.62
N ALA A 90 6.63 6.83 2.89
CA ALA A 90 6.52 5.59 2.13
C ALA A 90 7.62 5.48 1.06
N ALA A 91 7.93 6.58 0.38
CA ALA A 91 9.02 6.64 -0.60
C ALA A 91 10.40 6.44 0.05
N ASP A 92 10.66 7.09 1.18
CA ASP A 92 11.92 6.94 1.91
C ASP A 92 12.11 5.52 2.44
N ILE A 93 11.06 4.92 3.02
CA ILE A 93 11.09 3.52 3.49
C ILE A 93 11.32 2.57 2.32
N SER A 94 10.66 2.82 1.18
CA SER A 94 10.87 2.03 -0.05
C SER A 94 12.34 2.02 -0.46
N ARG A 95 13.00 3.18 -0.44
CA ARG A 95 14.41 3.31 -0.81
C ARG A 95 15.38 2.74 0.22
N VAL A 96 15.11 2.95 1.51
CA VAL A 96 16.05 2.63 2.59
C VAL A 96 15.93 1.18 3.07
N VAL A 97 14.73 0.60 2.99
CA VAL A 97 14.42 -0.73 3.54
C VAL A 97 14.07 -1.73 2.42
N PHE A 98 13.09 -1.43 1.58
CA PHE A 98 12.58 -2.43 0.62
C PHE A 98 13.53 -2.65 -0.58
N GLU A 99 14.12 -1.59 -1.12
CA GLU A 99 15.05 -1.66 -2.26
C GLU A 99 16.30 -2.53 -1.99
N PRO A 100 17.05 -2.36 -0.88
CA PRO A 100 18.23 -3.20 -0.64
C PRO A 100 17.87 -4.67 -0.44
N ILE A 101 16.73 -4.97 0.21
CA ILE A 101 16.25 -6.35 0.37
C ILE A 101 15.90 -6.95 -0.99
N ARG A 102 15.24 -6.17 -1.87
CA ARG A 102 14.91 -6.60 -3.22
C ARG A 102 16.17 -6.90 -4.04
N GLN A 103 17.16 -6.01 -4.00
CA GLN A 103 18.42 -6.20 -4.70
C GLN A 103 19.17 -7.45 -4.23
N GLU A 104 19.18 -7.71 -2.92
CA GLU A 104 19.82 -8.90 -2.36
C GLU A 104 19.08 -10.18 -2.76
N LEU A 105 17.74 -10.15 -2.79
CA LEU A 105 16.93 -11.26 -3.25
C LEU A 105 17.11 -11.52 -4.75
N GLU A 106 17.14 -10.47 -5.57
CA GLU A 106 17.42 -10.56 -7.01
C GLU A 106 18.80 -11.19 -7.25
N ARG A 107 19.82 -10.72 -6.53
CA ARG A 107 21.18 -11.26 -6.61
C ARG A 107 21.22 -12.76 -6.32
N GLU A 108 20.61 -13.21 -5.23
CA GLU A 108 20.59 -14.64 -4.87
C GLU A 108 19.83 -15.50 -5.91
N LEU A 109 18.77 -14.97 -6.50
CA LEU A 109 18.02 -15.66 -7.56
C LEU A 109 18.77 -15.71 -8.90
N GLU A 110 19.62 -14.73 -9.18
CA GLU A 110 20.49 -14.69 -10.37
C GLU A 110 21.69 -15.63 -10.26
N HIS A 111 22.06 -16.07 -9.04
CA HIS A 111 23.11 -17.06 -8.83
C HIS A 111 22.61 -18.50 -9.12
N PRO A 112 23.33 -19.29 -9.95
CA PRO A 112 22.85 -20.58 -10.48
C PRO A 112 22.64 -21.70 -9.45
N GLU A 113 23.10 -21.54 -8.21
CA GLU A 113 22.90 -22.54 -7.14
C GLU A 113 21.45 -22.60 -6.66
N ALA A 114 20.65 -21.52 -6.76
CA ALA A 114 19.23 -21.52 -6.40
C ALA A 114 18.31 -22.19 -7.45
N LYS A 115 18.79 -22.37 -8.68
CA LYS A 115 18.02 -23.01 -9.76
C LYS A 115 18.13 -24.54 -9.75
N THR A 116 18.98 -25.12 -8.90
CA THR A 116 19.33 -26.55 -8.99
C THR A 116 18.40 -27.46 -8.17
N GLU A 117 17.69 -26.96 -7.14
CA GLU A 117 16.87 -27.85 -6.28
C GLU A 117 15.36 -27.91 -6.62
N GLU A 118 14.75 -26.93 -7.30
CA GLU A 118 13.29 -26.94 -7.52
C GLU A 118 12.83 -27.46 -8.91
N VAL A 119 13.75 -27.63 -9.87
CA VAL A 119 13.37 -28.04 -11.24
C VAL A 119 13.40 -29.56 -11.42
N SER A 120 14.07 -30.31 -10.53
CA SER A 120 14.28 -31.75 -10.73
C SER A 120 13.02 -32.61 -10.52
N GLY A 121 12.01 -32.14 -9.79
CA GLY A 121 10.78 -32.92 -9.55
C GLY A 121 9.72 -32.75 -10.63
N VAL A 122 9.50 -31.50 -11.07
CA VAL A 122 8.37 -31.14 -11.94
C VAL A 122 8.67 -31.46 -13.41
N GLU A 123 9.91 -31.31 -13.86
CA GLU A 123 10.31 -31.58 -15.25
C GLU A 123 10.33 -33.10 -15.54
N THR A 124 10.68 -33.91 -14.54
CA THR A 124 10.67 -35.38 -14.61
C THR A 124 9.24 -35.93 -14.68
N ALA A 125 8.32 -35.35 -13.90
CA ALA A 125 6.89 -35.70 -13.97
C ALA A 125 6.27 -35.30 -15.32
N ARG A 126 6.64 -34.12 -15.85
CA ARG A 126 6.15 -33.64 -17.15
C ARG A 126 6.62 -34.51 -18.32
N SER A 127 7.85 -35.04 -18.25
CA SER A 127 8.39 -35.92 -19.29
C SER A 127 7.76 -37.31 -19.28
N GLN A 128 7.35 -37.82 -18.10
CA GLN A 128 6.66 -39.11 -17.99
C GLN A 128 5.22 -39.05 -18.53
N ILE A 129 4.48 -37.97 -18.30
CA ILE A 129 3.12 -37.85 -18.84
C ILE A 129 3.09 -37.65 -20.37
N LEU A 130 4.15 -37.10 -20.96
CA LEU A 130 4.21 -36.81 -22.40
C LEU A 130 4.63 -38.03 -23.23
N GLN A 131 5.28 -39.02 -22.61
CA GLN A 131 5.65 -40.29 -23.26
C GLN A 131 4.51 -41.31 -23.28
N ASP A 132 3.50 -41.17 -22.42
CA ASP A 132 2.34 -42.07 -22.37
C ASP A 132 1.21 -41.68 -23.35
N ALA A 133 1.31 -40.50 -23.98
CA ALA A 133 0.25 -39.95 -24.82
C ALA A 133 0.63 -39.91 -26.31
N THR A 134 0.53 -41.04 -27.02
CA THR A 134 0.29 -41.05 -28.49
C THR A 134 -0.22 -42.43 -28.96
N PRO A 135 -1.03 -42.55 -30.03
CA PRO A 135 -2.26 -41.85 -30.40
C PRO A 135 -3.40 -42.83 -30.79
N ALA A 136 -4.67 -42.50 -30.53
CA ALA A 136 -5.80 -43.09 -31.25
C ALA A 136 -7.07 -42.22 -31.08
N ASP A 137 -7.46 -41.48 -32.11
CA ASP A 137 -8.72 -41.70 -32.85
C ASP A 137 -9.11 -40.43 -33.68
N PRO A 138 -9.50 -40.59 -34.96
CA PRO A 138 -9.76 -39.51 -35.90
C PRO A 138 -11.20 -38.98 -35.75
N GLY A 139 -11.36 -37.92 -34.96
CA GLY A 139 -12.63 -37.22 -34.80
C GLY A 139 -12.44 -35.72 -34.97
N ALA A 140 -12.18 -35.26 -36.19
CA ALA A 140 -12.19 -33.84 -36.52
C ALA A 140 -13.63 -33.31 -36.59
N PRO A 141 -14.06 -32.38 -35.72
CA PRO A 141 -15.21 -31.53 -36.02
C PRO A 141 -14.78 -30.43 -37.03
N PRO A 142 -15.66 -30.04 -37.96
CA PRO A 142 -15.34 -29.08 -39.01
C PRO A 142 -15.02 -27.67 -38.47
N PRO A 143 -14.26 -26.85 -39.23
CA PRO A 143 -13.88 -25.50 -38.83
C PRO A 143 -15.12 -24.61 -38.66
N ALA A 144 -15.19 -23.91 -37.52
CA ALA A 144 -16.20 -22.90 -37.24
C ALA A 144 -16.08 -21.70 -38.21
N PRO A 145 -17.19 -21.06 -38.59
CA PRO A 145 -17.20 -19.91 -39.50
C PRO A 145 -16.47 -18.69 -38.91
N PRO A 146 -15.91 -17.80 -39.75
CA PRO A 146 -15.14 -16.64 -39.30
C PRO A 146 -16.02 -15.63 -38.57
N LEU A 147 -15.48 -15.09 -37.47
CA LEU A 147 -16.06 -14.00 -36.68
C LEU A 147 -16.29 -12.74 -37.56
N PRO A 148 -17.38 -11.98 -37.31
CA PRO A 148 -17.62 -10.72 -38.00
C PRO A 148 -16.59 -9.64 -37.61
N PRO A 149 -16.32 -8.65 -38.48
CA PRO A 149 -15.36 -7.58 -38.22
C PRO A 149 -15.80 -6.70 -37.04
N PRO A 150 -14.84 -6.10 -36.30
CA PRO A 150 -15.15 -5.21 -35.19
C PRO A 150 -15.88 -3.95 -35.67
N LEU A 151 -16.92 -3.56 -34.92
CA LEU A 151 -17.70 -2.35 -35.14
C LEU A 151 -16.79 -1.10 -35.06
N PRO A 152 -17.07 -0.04 -35.85
CA PRO A 152 -16.32 1.20 -35.79
C PRO A 152 -16.49 1.87 -34.42
N VAL A 153 -15.36 2.12 -33.75
CA VAL A 153 -15.25 2.95 -32.54
C VAL A 153 -15.80 4.34 -32.85
N GLN A 154 -16.85 4.74 -32.13
CA GLN A 154 -17.35 6.12 -32.21
C GLN A 154 -16.32 7.07 -31.59
N PRO A 155 -16.02 8.20 -32.23
CA PRO A 155 -15.08 9.19 -31.71
C PRO A 155 -15.59 9.79 -30.40
N ALA A 156 -14.65 10.04 -29.49
CA ALA A 156 -14.87 10.57 -28.16
C ALA A 156 -15.67 11.89 -28.16
N THR A 157 -16.65 11.97 -27.25
CA THR A 157 -17.34 13.20 -26.87
C THR A 157 -16.32 14.33 -26.59
N PRO A 158 -16.47 15.52 -27.20
CA PRO A 158 -15.60 16.65 -26.89
C PRO A 158 -15.70 17.02 -25.39
N PRO A 159 -14.61 17.44 -24.74
CA PRO A 159 -14.66 17.95 -23.38
C PRO A 159 -15.56 19.20 -23.31
N ALA A 160 -16.40 19.27 -22.28
CA ALA A 160 -17.26 20.42 -22.03
C ALA A 160 -16.42 21.71 -21.87
N PRO A 161 -16.90 22.87 -22.33
CA PRO A 161 -16.19 24.13 -22.18
C PRO A 161 -15.98 24.48 -20.69
N PRO A 162 -14.87 25.15 -20.33
CA PRO A 162 -14.60 25.54 -18.96
C PRO A 162 -15.66 26.53 -18.47
N GLN A 163 -16.26 26.23 -17.32
CA GLN A 163 -17.23 27.12 -16.67
C GLN A 163 -16.54 28.45 -16.34
N THR A 164 -16.99 29.53 -16.98
CA THR A 164 -16.40 30.88 -16.85
C THR A 164 -17.11 31.72 -15.78
N GLU A 165 -18.10 31.17 -15.08
CA GLU A 165 -18.77 31.89 -13.99
C GLU A 165 -18.03 31.68 -12.67
N LYS A 166 -17.43 32.76 -12.17
CA LYS A 166 -16.98 32.83 -10.78
C LYS A 166 -18.21 32.62 -9.89
N ALA A 167 -18.20 31.56 -9.09
CA ALA A 167 -19.22 31.31 -8.09
C ALA A 167 -19.45 32.58 -7.25
N VAL A 168 -20.62 33.20 -7.42
CA VAL A 168 -21.02 34.35 -6.61
C VAL A 168 -21.27 33.83 -5.21
N ARG A 169 -20.40 34.23 -4.27
CA ARG A 169 -20.56 33.95 -2.84
C ARG A 169 -21.85 34.63 -2.38
N GLY A 170 -22.73 33.87 -1.71
CA GLY A 170 -23.94 34.43 -1.10
C GLY A 170 -23.62 35.61 -0.16
N PRO A 171 -24.61 36.47 0.13
CA PRO A 171 -24.39 37.64 0.98
C PRO A 171 -23.84 37.21 2.34
N ALA A 172 -22.75 37.84 2.76
CA ALA A 172 -22.20 37.63 4.09
C ALA A 172 -23.26 38.03 5.12
N SER A 173 -23.58 37.12 6.04
CA SER A 173 -24.49 37.36 7.15
C SER A 173 -24.07 38.66 7.86
N GLY A 174 -24.98 39.63 8.00
CA GLY A 174 -24.71 40.98 8.50
C GLY A 174 -24.12 41.06 9.92
N ALA A 175 -23.96 39.93 10.60
CA ALA A 175 -23.33 39.80 11.90
C ALA A 175 -21.79 39.84 11.86
N TYR A 176 -21.16 39.74 10.67
CA TYR A 176 -19.71 39.79 10.57
C TYR A 176 -19.18 41.21 10.32
N LYS A 177 -18.58 41.80 11.36
CA LYS A 177 -17.72 42.99 11.23
C LYS A 177 -16.26 42.54 11.22
N SER A 178 -15.54 42.83 10.13
CA SER A 178 -14.10 42.63 10.04
C SER A 178 -13.38 43.55 11.04
N GLY A 179 -12.57 42.97 11.93
CA GLY A 179 -11.71 43.72 12.86
C GLY A 179 -12.08 43.59 14.35
N GLU A 180 -13.24 43.03 14.70
CA GLU A 180 -13.61 42.77 16.09
C GLU A 180 -13.30 41.31 16.49
N PRO A 181 -12.59 41.07 17.61
CA PRO A 181 -12.37 39.73 18.13
C PRO A 181 -13.69 39.10 18.57
N SER A 182 -13.86 37.81 18.28
CA SER A 182 -15.11 37.06 18.51
C SER A 182 -15.61 37.11 19.96
N ALA A 183 -14.73 37.35 20.93
CA ALA A 183 -15.05 37.43 22.35
C ALA A 183 -15.85 38.69 22.76
N THR A 184 -15.90 39.73 21.93
CA THR A 184 -16.62 40.99 22.24
C THR A 184 -18.05 41.00 21.69
N ARG A 185 -18.41 40.03 20.83
CA ARG A 185 -19.75 39.94 20.23
C ARG A 185 -20.75 39.46 21.28
N LYS A 186 -21.57 40.37 21.78
CA LYS A 186 -22.55 40.14 22.86
C LYS A 186 -23.83 39.46 22.40
N ASP A 187 -24.13 39.48 21.11
CA ASP A 187 -25.38 38.95 20.58
C ASP A 187 -25.10 38.15 19.30
N ILE A 188 -25.11 36.83 19.44
CA ILE A 188 -25.10 35.89 18.31
C ILE A 188 -26.43 35.15 18.45
N HIS A 189 -27.49 35.81 17.98
CA HIS A 189 -28.87 35.33 18.07
C HIS A 189 -29.16 34.14 17.12
N ASP A 190 -28.15 33.65 16.39
CA ASP A 190 -28.29 32.69 15.29
C ASP A 190 -27.50 31.39 15.55
N ASP A 191 -27.29 31.02 16.81
CA ASP A 191 -26.67 29.74 17.17
C ASP A 191 -27.67 28.87 17.97
N PRO A 192 -28.29 27.85 17.34
CA PRO A 192 -29.33 27.03 17.97
C PRO A 192 -28.81 26.14 19.12
N TYR A 193 -27.49 26.12 19.38
CA TYR A 193 -26.87 25.37 20.46
C TYR A 193 -26.27 26.28 21.55
N ARG A 194 -26.44 27.60 21.48
CA ARG A 194 -25.94 28.54 22.50
C ARG A 194 -27.03 28.87 23.53
N GLU A 195 -26.85 28.38 24.75
CA GLU A 195 -27.74 28.73 25.87
C GLU A 195 -27.68 30.24 26.18
N PRO A 196 -28.82 30.90 26.45
CA PRO A 196 -28.83 32.32 26.79
C PRO A 196 -28.11 32.54 28.13
N PRO A 197 -27.40 33.68 28.30
CA PRO A 197 -26.77 34.00 29.57
C PRO A 197 -27.86 34.12 30.66
N ALA A 198 -27.60 33.49 31.81
CA ALA A 198 -28.46 33.50 32.99
C ALA A 198 -28.62 34.89 33.63
#